data_AF-A0A7V8AKM6-F1
#
_entry.id   AF-A0A7V8AKM6-F1
#
_cell.length_a   1.000
_cell.length_b   1.000
_cell.length_c   1.000
_cell.angle_alpha   90.00
_cell.angle_beta   90.00
_cell.angle_gamma   90.00
#
_symmetry.space_group_name_H-M   'P 1'
#
loop_
_entity.id
_entity.type
_entity.pdbx_description
1 polymer ?
#
loop_
_entity_poly.entity_id
_entity_poly.type
_entity_poly.pdbx_seq_one_letter_code
_entity_poly.pdbx_strand_id
1 'polypeptide(L)'
;MLLIGRILPFVHQVRETPVMNGTASVLLVGCGRMGGALLKGWQARGVAIEQLWVVEPDAAMRAGMQEGVHKVATAADLPANLRPEAVVFAVKPQNMAPTVAGYR
;
A
#
# COMPACT_ATOMS: atom_id res chain seq x y z
N MET A 1 -18.04 4.14 48.09
CA MET A 1 -16.61 4.39 48.38
C MET A 1 -15.94 3.02 48.26
N LEU A 2 -15.15 2.63 47.26
CA LEU A 2 -14.11 3.31 46.48
C LEU A 2 -13.98 2.60 45.10
N LEU A 3 -13.79 3.37 44.03
CA LEU A 3 -13.54 2.92 42.65
C LEU A 3 -12.17 2.23 42.50
N ILE A 4 -12.11 1.06 41.88
CA ILE A 4 -10.94 0.49 41.21
C ILE A 4 -11.52 -0.34 40.05
N GLY A 5 -11.21 -0.19 38.77
CA GLY A 5 -10.18 0.52 38.04
C GLY A 5 -10.30 -0.07 36.64
N ARG A 6 -11.08 0.60 35.79
CA ARG A 6 -11.45 0.16 34.44
C ARG A 6 -10.20 0.29 33.55
N ILE A 7 -9.41 -0.79 33.47
CA ILE A 7 -8.28 -0.89 32.54
C ILE A 7 -8.85 -1.22 31.15
N LEU A 8 -8.52 -0.36 30.18
CA LEU A 8 -9.11 -0.28 28.85
C LEU A 8 -9.02 -1.60 28.05
N PRO A 9 -10.10 -2.05 27.37
CA PRO A 9 -10.00 -3.06 26.33
C PRO A 9 -9.61 -2.38 25.00
N PHE A 10 -8.37 -1.88 24.89
CA PHE A 10 -7.92 -1.19 23.67
C PHE A 10 -7.45 -2.16 22.56
N VAL A 11 -7.27 -3.44 22.87
CA VAL A 11 -6.69 -4.42 21.93
C VAL A 11 -7.70 -5.15 21.04
N HIS A 12 -9.01 -4.89 21.16
CA HIS A 12 -10.03 -5.64 20.42
C HIS A 12 -10.75 -4.89 19.28
N GLN A 13 -10.33 -3.67 18.95
CA GLN A 13 -10.95 -2.90 17.86
C GLN A 13 -10.05 -2.81 16.63
N VAL A 14 -9.61 -3.97 16.12
CA VAL A 14 -9.33 -4.07 14.68
C VAL A 14 -10.68 -3.89 14.01
N ARG A 15 -11.04 -2.64 13.70
CA ARG A 15 -12.14 -2.35 12.77
C ARG A 15 -11.91 -3.25 11.57
N GLU A 16 -12.92 -4.00 11.17
CA GLU A 16 -12.93 -4.67 9.87
C GLU A 16 -12.39 -3.66 8.87
N THR A 17 -11.27 -4.00 8.22
CA THR A 17 -10.69 -3.12 7.22
C THR A 17 -11.80 -2.94 6.20
N PRO A 18 -12.27 -1.71 5.92
CA PRO A 18 -13.26 -1.52 4.88
C PRO A 18 -12.70 -2.22 3.65
N VAL A 19 -13.37 -3.28 3.19
CA VAL A 19 -13.15 -3.74 1.82
C VAL A 19 -13.42 -2.50 0.98
N MET A 20 -12.47 -2.16 0.11
CA MET A 20 -12.55 -1.00 -0.76
C MET A 20 -13.78 -1.16 -1.67
N ASN A 21 -14.93 -0.67 -1.22
CA ASN A 21 -16.20 -0.70 -1.92
C ASN A 21 -16.20 0.44 -2.96
N GLY A 22 -15.87 0.15 -4.22
CA GLY A 22 -15.87 1.12 -5.32
C GLY A 22 -14.54 1.23 -6.06
N THR A 23 -14.36 2.24 -6.91
CA THR A 23 -13.15 2.52 -7.72
C THR A 23 -11.91 2.92 -6.91
N ALA A 24 -11.93 2.73 -5.59
CA ALA A 24 -10.89 3.05 -4.64
C ALA A 24 -9.58 2.34 -4.98
N SER A 25 -8.48 3.09 -5.11
CA SER A 25 -7.18 2.56 -5.52
C SER A 25 -6.08 2.87 -4.51
N VAL A 26 -5.13 1.94 -4.39
CA VAL A 26 -3.94 2.04 -3.54
C VAL A 26 -2.70 2.14 -4.41
N LEU A 27 -1.85 3.12 -4.11
CA LEU A 27 -0.53 3.24 -4.70
C LEU A 27 0.52 2.72 -3.71
N LEU A 28 1.18 1.62 -4.06
CA LEU A 28 2.31 1.05 -3.34
C LEU A 28 3.62 1.55 -3.95
N VAL A 29 4.42 2.26 -3.17
CA VAL A 29 5.74 2.76 -3.57
C VAL A 29 6.82 1.90 -2.95
N GLY A 30 7.55 1.16 -3.79
CA GLY A 30 8.51 0.13 -3.40
C GLY A 30 7.84 -1.22 -3.19
N CYS A 31 8.28 -2.22 -3.95
CA CYS A 31 7.73 -3.58 -3.89
C CYS A 31 8.83 -4.62 -3.55
N GLY A 32 9.72 -4.24 -2.63
CA GLY A 32 10.68 -5.12 -1.95
C GLY A 32 10.03 -6.28 -1.18
N ARG A 33 10.76 -6.91 -0.27
CA ARG A 33 10.21 -7.99 0.57
C ARG A 33 8.91 -7.59 1.31
N MET A 34 8.91 -6.41 1.92
CA MET A 34 7.76 -5.89 2.65
C MET A 34 6.62 -5.46 1.71
N GLY A 35 6.92 -4.65 0.69
CA GLY A 35 5.90 -4.21 -0.28
C GLY A 35 5.25 -5.38 -1.02
N GLY A 36 6.04 -6.38 -1.43
CA GLY A 36 5.52 -7.60 -2.04
C GLY A 36 4.64 -8.43 -1.09
N ALA A 37 4.94 -8.46 0.21
CA ALA A 37 4.08 -9.11 1.20
C ALA A 37 2.75 -8.36 1.39
N LEU A 38 2.77 -7.02 1.40
CA LEU A 38 1.56 -6.21 1.43
C LEU A 38 0.70 -6.45 0.20
N LEU A 39 1.30 -6.41 -0.99
CA LEU A 39 0.62 -6.64 -2.26
C LEU A 39 -0.07 -8.02 -2.28
N LYS A 40 0.66 -9.08 -1.91
CA LYS A 40 0.11 -10.44 -1.81
C LYS A 40 -1.01 -10.53 -0.76
N GLY A 41 -0.83 -9.87 0.39
CA GLY A 41 -1.83 -9.86 1.45
C GLY A 41 -3.13 -9.17 1.03
N TRP A 42 -3.06 -8.08 0.27
CA TRP A 42 -4.22 -7.40 -0.28
C TRP A 42 -4.93 -8.24 -1.34
N GLN A 43 -4.19 -8.86 -2.25
CA GLN A 43 -4.72 -9.78 -3.25
C GLN A 43 -5.45 -10.97 -2.58
N ALA A 44 -4.83 -11.59 -1.57
CA ALA A 44 -5.42 -12.70 -0.82
C ALA A 44 -6.69 -12.31 -0.05
N ARG A 45 -6.87 -11.01 0.23
CA ARG A 45 -8.05 -10.46 0.92
C ARG A 45 -9.10 -9.89 -0.04
N GLY A 46 -8.93 -10.12 -1.34
CA GLY A 46 -9.92 -9.75 -2.36
C GLY A 46 -9.85 -8.31 -2.85
N VAL A 47 -8.73 -7.59 -2.63
CA VAL A 47 -8.53 -6.30 -3.30
C VAL A 47 -8.36 -6.55 -4.80
N ALA A 48 -9.17 -5.88 -5.61
CA ALA A 48 -9.14 -6.04 -7.06
C ALA A 48 -7.81 -5.55 -7.63
N ILE A 49 -7.27 -6.27 -8.61
CA ILE A 49 -5.92 -5.99 -9.14
C ILE A 49 -5.86 -4.65 -9.86
N GLU A 50 -6.97 -4.22 -10.44
CA GLU A 50 -7.17 -2.95 -11.13
C GLU A 50 -7.12 -1.75 -10.16
N GLN A 51 -7.34 -2.01 -8.86
CA GLN A 51 -7.23 -1.02 -7.79
C GLN A 51 -5.79 -0.85 -7.28
N LEU A 52 -4.85 -1.71 -7.71
CA LEU A 52 -3.49 -1.75 -7.19
C LEU A 52 -2.50 -1.16 -8.19
N TRP A 53 -1.86 -0.05 -7.79
CA TRP A 53 -0.76 0.58 -8.52
C TRP A 53 0.55 0.36 -7.77
N VAL A 54 1.62 0.02 -8.48
CA VAL A 54 2.94 -0.25 -7.90
C VAL A 54 4.00 0.58 -8.61
N VAL A 55 4.80 1.31 -7.85
CA VAL A 55 6.02 1.97 -8.34
C VAL A 55 7.22 1.20 -7.81
N GLU A 56 8.00 0.60 -8.71
CA GLU A 56 9.19 -0.17 -8.36
C GLU A 56 10.30 0.08 -9.41
N PRO A 57 11.41 0.75 -9.05
CA PRO A 57 12.48 1.04 -10.00
C PRO A 57 13.17 -0.23 -10.53
N ASP A 58 13.26 -1.31 -9.75
CA ASP A 58 13.90 -2.55 -10.17
C ASP A 58 13.06 -3.29 -11.23
N ALA A 59 13.62 -3.42 -12.43
CA ALA A 59 12.94 -4.04 -13.57
C ALA A 59 12.69 -5.54 -13.38
N ALA A 60 13.63 -6.27 -12.76
CA ALA A 60 13.49 -7.69 -12.53
C ALA A 60 12.39 -7.96 -11.48
N MET A 61 12.32 -7.12 -10.46
CA MET A 61 11.26 -7.17 -9.46
C MET A 61 9.89 -6.89 -10.08
N ARG A 62 9.77 -5.87 -10.93
CA ARG A 62 8.52 -5.62 -11.69
C ARG A 62 8.14 -6.78 -12.59
N ALA A 63 9.11 -7.38 -13.28
CA ALA A 63 8.86 -8.53 -14.15
C ALA A 63 8.34 -9.74 -13.35
N GLY A 64 8.81 -9.94 -12.11
CA GLY A 64 8.35 -11.01 -11.23
C GLY A 64 6.98 -10.79 -10.56
N MET A 65 6.35 -9.63 -10.71
CA MET A 65 5.00 -9.38 -10.20
C MET A 65 3.94 -10.03 -11.08
N GLN A 66 2.82 -10.45 -10.47
CA GLN A 66 1.68 -11.03 -11.15
C GLN A 66 1.23 -10.17 -12.35
N GLU A 67 0.81 -10.82 -13.42
CA GLU A 67 0.16 -10.17 -14.55
C GLU A 67 -1.12 -9.45 -14.12
N GLY A 68 -1.42 -8.33 -14.78
CA GLY A 68 -2.58 -7.47 -14.47
C GLY A 68 -2.31 -6.38 -13.42
N VAL A 69 -1.27 -6.49 -12.59
CA VAL A 69 -0.91 -5.41 -11.64
C VAL A 69 -0.43 -4.19 -12.43
N HIS A 70 -1.01 -3.02 -12.17
CA HIS A 70 -0.48 -1.77 -12.71
C HIS A 70 0.89 -1.49 -12.08
N LYS A 71 1.96 -1.54 -12.89
CA LYS A 71 3.34 -1.42 -12.41
C LYS A 71 4.16 -0.48 -13.29
N VAL A 72 4.82 0.47 -12.65
CA VAL A 72 5.66 1.47 -13.32
C VAL A 72 7.00 1.65 -12.61
N ALA A 73 7.99 2.22 -13.30
CA ALA A 73 9.33 2.37 -12.74
C ALA A 73 9.43 3.58 -11.79
N THR A 74 8.78 4.69 -12.14
CA THR A 74 8.88 5.96 -11.41
C THR A 74 7.51 6.61 -11.23
N ALA A 75 7.45 7.59 -10.33
CA ALA A 75 6.24 8.39 -10.12
C ALA A 75 5.78 9.13 -11.40
N ALA A 76 6.72 9.52 -12.27
CA ALA A 76 6.44 10.23 -13.51
C ALA A 76 5.74 9.37 -14.57
N ASP A 77 5.83 8.05 -14.42
CA ASP A 77 5.20 7.08 -15.32
C ASP A 77 3.74 6.77 -14.92
N LEU A 78 3.28 7.29 -13.77
CA LEU A 78 1.90 7.15 -13.33
C LEU A 78 0.97 8.01 -14.21
N PRO A 79 -0.28 7.56 -14.47
CA PRO A 79 -1.25 8.38 -15.17
C PRO A 79 -1.48 9.72 -14.45
N ALA A 80 -1.46 10.83 -15.20
CA ALA A 80 -1.63 12.17 -14.62
C ALA A 80 -2.98 12.36 -13.89
N ASN A 81 -3.99 11.59 -14.28
CA ASN A 81 -5.32 11.58 -13.67
C ASN A 81 -5.48 10.56 -12.54
N LEU A 82 -4.44 9.79 -12.18
CA LEU A 82 -4.50 8.85 -11.07
C LEU A 82 -4.68 9.62 -9.75
N ARG A 83 -5.69 9.25 -8.97
CA ARG A 83 -5.98 9.80 -7.65
C ARG A 83 -6.16 8.64 -6.67
N PRO A 84 -5.05 8.10 -6.13
CA PRO A 84 -5.14 6.98 -5.20
C PRO A 84 -5.74 7.47 -3.87
N GLU A 85 -6.55 6.65 -3.24
CA GLU A 85 -7.13 6.95 -1.93
C GLU A 85 -6.11 6.79 -0.81
N ALA A 86 -5.11 5.92 -1.04
CA ALA A 86 -4.00 5.75 -0.14
C ALA A 86 -2.70 5.57 -0.92
N VAL A 87 -1.63 6.17 -0.40
CA VAL A 87 -0.25 5.93 -0.84
C VAL A 87 0.49 5.25 0.30
N VAL A 88 1.06 4.08 0.02
CA VAL A 88 1.82 3.28 0.98
C VAL A 88 3.28 3.25 0.55
N PHE A 89 4.14 3.91 1.32
CA PHE A 89 5.58 3.86 1.12
C PHE A 89 6.16 2.63 1.80
N ALA A 90 6.47 1.61 1.01
CA ALA A 90 7.11 0.38 1.45
C ALA A 90 8.62 0.36 1.11
N VAL A 91 9.27 1.51 1.29
CA VAL A 91 10.71 1.69 1.09
C VAL A 91 11.46 1.64 2.43
N LYS A 92 12.75 1.33 2.38
CA LYS A 92 13.60 1.38 3.58
C LYS A 92 13.75 2.84 4.05
N PRO A 93 13.90 3.09 5.37
CA PRO A 93 14.02 4.46 5.90
C PRO A 93 15.11 5.30 5.22
N GLN A 94 16.24 4.68 4.85
CA GLN A 94 17.36 5.36 4.16
C GLN A 94 16.95 5.93 2.79
N ASN A 95 15.95 5.33 2.15
CA ASN A 95 15.46 5.75 0.83
C ASN A 95 14.18 6.61 0.94
N MET A 96 13.64 6.83 2.15
CA MET A 96 12.35 7.51 2.33
C MET A 96 12.37 8.94 1.79
N ALA A 97 13.31 9.78 2.25
CA ALA A 97 13.40 11.18 1.87
C ALA A 97 13.50 11.40 0.34
N PRO A 98 14.43 10.73 -0.39
CA PRO A 98 14.48 10.87 -1.84
C PRO A 98 13.25 10.28 -2.55
N THR A 99 12.62 9.24 -1.99
CA THR A 99 11.40 8.65 -2.57
C THR A 99 10.22 9.63 -2.49
N VAL A 100 9.94 10.16 -1.30
CA VAL A 100 8.79 11.04 -1.04
C VAL A 100 8.92 12.36 -1.82
N ALA A 101 10.15 12.83 -2.09
CA ALA A 101 10.38 14.03 -2.88
C ALA A 101 9.76 13.99 -4.30
N GLY A 102 9.51 12.78 -4.84
CA GLY A 102 8.84 12.57 -6.13
C GLY A 102 7.31 12.60 -6.10
N TYR A 103 6.67 12.76 -4.92
CA TYR A 103 5.21 12.70 -4.74
C TYR A 103 4.69 13.96 -4.05
N ARG A 104 4.64 15.08 -4.79
CA ARG A 104 4.21 16.40 -4.30
C ARG A 104 2.82 16.78 -4.79
#